data_AF-A0A2G9RLD5-F1
#
_entry.id   AF-A0A2G9RLD5-F1
#
_cell.length_a   1.000
_cell.length_b   1.000
_cell.length_c   1.000
_cell.angle_alpha   90.00
_cell.angle_beta   90.00
_cell.angle_gamma   90.00
#
_symmetry.space_group_name_H-M   'P 1'
#
loop_
_entity.id
_entity.type
_entity.pdbx_description
1 polymer ?
#
loop_
_entity_poly.entity_id
_entity_poly.type
_entity_poly.pdbx_seq_one_letter_code
_entity_poly.pdbx_strand_id
1 'polypeptide(L)'
;MVELISLNCVRLGGKIPQPKKKDEPAKAEKRKIVSPPSVDSKKAKLSSASNGNGHSVAQPSSTTKTLLDIFTGVRLYLPASLEEFSKLRRYFVAYDGDLVPEFDVPSATHVMGDVPECAEDAKHVTPRWIWECIKRRRLVAPC
;
A
#
# COMPACT_ATOMS: atom_id res chain seq x y z
N MET A 1 25.53 -33.75 6.92
CA MET A 1 24.14 -34.19 6.61
C MET A 1 23.54 -33.05 5.82
N VAL A 2 23.06 -33.28 4.60
CA VAL A 2 22.73 -32.19 3.66
C VAL A 2 21.34 -31.62 3.91
N GLU A 3 21.16 -30.32 3.69
CA GLU A 3 19.84 -29.68 3.72
C GLU A 3 18.96 -30.26 2.59
N LEU A 4 17.74 -30.68 2.94
CA LEU A 4 16.79 -31.15 1.94
C LEU A 4 16.00 -29.95 1.41
N ILE A 5 16.22 -29.64 0.13
CA ILE A 5 15.77 -28.43 -0.54
C ILE A 5 14.23 -28.41 -0.68
N SER A 6 13.53 -27.66 0.17
CA SER A 6 12.06 -27.53 0.12
C SER A 6 11.59 -26.47 -0.91
N LEU A 7 12.08 -26.54 -2.15
CA LEU A 7 11.59 -25.72 -3.27
C LEU A 7 10.48 -26.45 -4.02
N ASN A 8 9.27 -26.51 -3.43
CA ASN A 8 8.07 -27.01 -4.12
C ASN A 8 6.78 -26.26 -3.77
N CYS A 9 6.85 -24.94 -3.55
CA CYS A 9 5.66 -24.09 -3.44
C CYS A 9 5.10 -23.69 -4.82
N VAL A 10 4.72 -24.69 -5.64
CA VAL A 10 4.15 -24.49 -6.99
C VAL A 10 2.84 -25.27 -7.13
N ARG A 11 1.74 -24.69 -6.63
CA ARG A 11 0.38 -25.24 -6.79
C ARG A 11 -0.22 -24.75 -8.11
N LEU A 12 0.11 -25.40 -9.22
CA LEU A 12 -0.45 -25.09 -10.55
C LEU A 12 -1.97 -25.31 -10.57
N GLY A 13 -2.78 -24.24 -10.51
CA GLY A 13 -4.22 -24.40 -10.26
C GLY A 13 -5.19 -23.26 -10.63
N GLY A 14 -4.84 -22.28 -11.48
CA GLY A 14 -5.77 -21.18 -11.82
C GLY A 14 -5.57 -20.58 -13.21
N LYS A 15 -6.62 -20.54 -14.05
CA LYS A 15 -6.56 -19.95 -15.40
C LYS A 15 -6.76 -18.44 -15.36
N ILE A 16 -5.82 -17.69 -15.94
CA ILE A 16 -5.94 -16.24 -16.20
C ILE A 16 -6.73 -16.01 -17.51
N PRO A 17 -7.91 -15.37 -17.49
CA PRO A 17 -8.56 -14.89 -18.72
C PRO A 17 -7.90 -13.60 -19.23
N GLN A 18 -7.13 -13.70 -20.32
CA GLN A 18 -6.53 -12.55 -21.01
C GLN A 18 -7.59 -11.62 -21.65
N PRO A 19 -7.41 -10.29 -21.65
CA PRO A 19 -8.33 -9.34 -22.27
C PRO A 19 -8.26 -9.40 -23.80
N LYS A 20 -9.43 -9.48 -24.46
CA LYS A 20 -9.52 -9.47 -25.92
C LYS A 20 -9.55 -8.03 -26.46
N LYS A 21 -8.45 -7.60 -27.09
CA LYS A 21 -8.49 -6.47 -28.03
C LYS A 21 -9.36 -6.82 -29.24
N LYS A 22 -10.03 -5.81 -29.79
CA LYS A 22 -10.44 -5.73 -31.20
C LYS A 22 -10.24 -4.29 -31.67
N ASP A 23 -9.94 -4.16 -32.95
CA ASP A 23 -9.36 -2.96 -33.55
C ASP A 23 -10.41 -1.94 -34.04
N GLU A 24 -9.88 -0.83 -34.57
CA GLU A 24 -10.53 0.34 -35.16
C GLU A 24 -11.39 0.03 -36.42
N PRO A 25 -12.23 0.95 -36.98
CA PRO A 25 -11.73 2.22 -37.54
C PRO A 25 -12.60 3.50 -37.44
N ALA A 26 -11.90 4.63 -37.35
CA ALA A 26 -12.12 5.92 -38.01
C ALA A 26 -13.52 6.60 -38.10
N LYS A 27 -13.59 7.81 -37.54
CA LYS A 27 -14.09 9.00 -38.27
C LYS A 27 -13.33 10.26 -37.84
N ALA A 28 -13.10 11.19 -38.77
CA ALA A 28 -12.17 12.31 -38.60
C ALA A 28 -12.86 13.66 -38.30
N GLU A 29 -12.10 14.59 -37.70
CA GLU A 29 -12.34 16.03 -37.74
C GLU A 29 -11.00 16.80 -37.86
N LYS A 30 -10.99 18.05 -38.35
CA LYS A 30 -9.81 18.71 -38.95
C LYS A 30 -9.36 20.03 -38.29
N ARG A 31 -8.02 20.15 -38.09
CA ARG A 31 -7.24 21.41 -37.94
C ARG A 31 -7.47 22.15 -36.59
N LYS A 32 -6.67 23.14 -36.16
CA LYS A 32 -5.59 23.93 -36.80
C LYS A 32 -4.47 24.30 -35.78
N ILE A 33 -3.32 24.75 -36.27
CA ILE A 33 -2.08 25.09 -35.50
C ILE A 33 -1.97 26.60 -35.25
N VAL A 34 -1.48 27.02 -34.06
CA VAL A 34 -0.62 28.22 -33.87
C VAL A 34 0.18 28.10 -32.54
N SER A 35 1.29 28.83 -32.42
CA SER A 35 2.30 28.75 -31.33
C SER A 35 2.63 30.17 -30.77
N PRO A 36 3.52 30.35 -29.76
CA PRO A 36 3.48 31.50 -28.81
C PRO A 36 4.41 32.69 -29.16
N PRO A 37 4.45 33.71 -28.28
CA PRO A 37 5.72 34.37 -27.94
C PRO A 37 5.96 34.60 -26.42
N SER A 38 7.23 34.82 -26.05
CA SER A 38 7.71 35.15 -24.69
C SER A 38 8.24 36.58 -24.58
N VAL A 39 8.24 37.20 -23.38
CA VAL A 39 9.04 38.40 -23.03
C VAL A 39 9.45 38.42 -21.53
N ASP A 40 10.51 39.17 -21.19
CA ASP A 40 11.17 39.30 -19.86
C ASP A 40 11.30 40.78 -19.42
N SER A 41 11.13 41.11 -18.13
CA SER A 41 12.10 41.97 -17.37
C SER A 41 11.71 42.43 -15.95
N LYS A 42 12.52 41.98 -14.96
CA LYS A 42 13.37 42.78 -14.01
C LYS A 42 12.81 43.82 -13.00
N LYS A 43 13.38 43.71 -11.77
CA LYS A 43 13.85 44.76 -10.81
C LYS A 43 12.77 45.38 -9.88
N ALA A 44 13.02 45.66 -8.58
CA ALA A 44 14.23 45.62 -7.72
C ALA A 44 14.11 44.52 -6.61
N LYS A 45 14.63 44.54 -5.36
CA LYS A 45 15.44 45.48 -4.53
C LYS A 45 16.16 44.73 -3.37
N LEU A 46 16.96 45.41 -2.54
CA LEU A 46 17.51 44.98 -1.21
C LEU A 46 17.17 46.06 -0.14
N SER A 47 17.30 45.89 1.19
CA SER A 47 17.92 44.89 2.11
C SER A 47 16.97 44.67 3.34
N SER A 48 17.28 44.26 4.59
CA SER A 48 18.50 44.24 5.44
C SER A 48 18.38 43.27 6.64
N ALA A 49 19.41 43.21 7.50
CA ALA A 49 19.41 42.60 8.86
C ALA A 49 18.58 43.44 9.87
N SER A 50 18.28 43.05 11.13
CA SER A 50 19.09 42.25 12.08
C SER A 50 18.31 41.74 13.33
N ASN A 51 18.91 40.80 14.07
CA ASN A 51 18.75 40.43 15.50
C ASN A 51 17.37 40.24 16.17
N GLY A 52 17.30 39.23 17.07
CA GLY A 52 16.70 39.45 18.40
C GLY A 52 15.72 38.39 18.94
N ASN A 53 16.23 37.49 19.79
CA ASN A 53 15.57 36.65 20.80
C ASN A 53 14.04 36.73 20.99
N GLY A 54 13.35 35.57 20.95
CA GLY A 54 11.93 35.48 21.32
C GLY A 54 11.29 34.09 21.26
N HIS A 55 12.02 33.00 21.51
CA HIS A 55 11.49 31.63 21.33
C HIS A 55 10.60 31.16 22.51
N SER A 56 9.44 31.78 22.67
CA SER A 56 8.35 31.33 23.57
C SER A 56 6.99 31.87 23.10
N VAL A 57 6.50 31.38 21.97
CA VAL A 57 5.06 31.40 21.65
C VAL A 57 4.67 29.99 21.26
N ALA A 58 3.80 29.37 22.06
CA ALA A 58 3.30 28.02 21.79
C ALA A 58 2.61 28.01 20.42
N GLN A 59 3.19 27.28 19.47
CA GLN A 59 2.49 26.99 18.22
C GLN A 59 1.20 26.25 18.55
N PRO A 60 0.07 26.55 17.89
CA PRO A 60 -1.08 25.67 17.98
C PRO A 60 -0.63 24.31 17.51
N SER A 61 -0.74 23.29 18.37
CA SER A 61 -0.44 21.91 17.97
C SER A 61 -1.50 21.48 16.97
N SER A 62 -1.18 21.72 15.69
CA SER A 62 -1.78 21.04 14.56
C SER A 62 -1.48 19.55 14.73
N THR A 63 -2.33 18.91 15.51
CA THR A 63 -2.37 17.47 15.73
C THR A 63 -2.75 16.84 14.41
N THR A 64 -1.74 16.72 13.54
CA THR A 64 -1.75 15.89 12.36
C THR A 64 -2.25 14.53 12.82
N LYS A 65 -3.44 14.16 12.35
CA LYS A 65 -4.11 12.92 12.74
C LYS A 65 -3.43 11.78 11.97
N THR A 66 -2.17 11.55 12.31
CA THR A 66 -1.38 10.42 11.83
C THR A 66 -2.14 9.15 12.17
N LEU A 67 -2.01 8.16 11.29
CA LEU A 67 -2.50 6.84 11.58
C LEU A 67 -1.59 6.19 12.62
N LEU A 68 -1.98 5.01 13.10
CA LEU A 68 -1.24 4.29 14.13
C LEU A 68 -0.52 3.12 13.50
N ASP A 69 0.69 2.88 13.98
CA ASP A 69 1.53 1.78 13.51
C ASP A 69 1.07 0.51 14.26
N ILE A 70 0.00 -0.12 13.77
CA ILE A 70 -0.68 -1.25 14.43
C ILE A 70 -0.13 -2.58 13.91
N PHE A 71 0.22 -2.66 12.63
CA PHE A 71 0.60 -3.89 11.94
C PHE A 71 2.09 -3.95 11.57
N THR A 72 2.93 -3.11 12.18
CA THR A 72 4.39 -3.09 11.96
C THR A 72 5.00 -4.49 12.11
N GLY A 73 5.66 -4.98 11.05
CA GLY A 73 6.25 -6.33 11.00
C GLY A 73 5.25 -7.48 10.78
N VAL A 74 3.96 -7.19 10.62
CA VAL A 74 2.95 -8.15 10.16
C VAL A 74 3.01 -8.23 8.64
N ARG A 75 3.52 -9.35 8.13
CA ARG A 75 3.53 -9.68 6.71
C ARG A 75 2.34 -10.58 6.42
N LEU A 76 1.31 -10.06 5.75
CA LEU A 76 0.02 -10.73 5.56
C LEU A 76 -0.19 -11.17 4.10
N TYR A 77 -0.43 -12.46 3.88
CA TYR A 77 -1.06 -12.92 2.64
C TYR A 77 -2.57 -12.68 2.69
N LEU A 78 -3.10 -12.04 1.65
CA LEU A 78 -4.52 -11.69 1.52
C LEU A 78 -5.03 -12.09 0.11
N PRO A 79 -5.85 -13.15 -0.03
CA PRO A 79 -6.38 -13.58 -1.32
C PRO A 79 -7.22 -12.51 -2.02
N ALA A 80 -6.96 -12.31 -3.31
CA ALA A 80 -7.73 -11.38 -4.15
C ALA A 80 -9.18 -11.81 -4.41
N SER A 81 -9.55 -13.04 -4.04
CA SER A 81 -10.90 -13.62 -4.11
C SER A 81 -11.83 -13.18 -2.96
N LEU A 82 -11.30 -12.55 -1.90
CA LEU A 82 -12.11 -12.08 -0.78
C LEU A 82 -12.96 -10.87 -1.18
N GLU A 83 -14.27 -10.91 -0.88
CA GLU A 83 -15.22 -9.82 -1.18
C GLU A 83 -14.78 -8.46 -0.59
N GLU A 84 -14.15 -8.48 0.58
CA GLU A 84 -13.62 -7.28 1.24
C GLU A 84 -12.16 -6.94 0.87
N PHE A 85 -11.50 -7.66 -0.05
CA PHE A 85 -10.07 -7.54 -0.36
C PHE A 85 -9.57 -6.09 -0.44
N SER A 86 -10.24 -5.25 -1.24
CA SER A 86 -9.87 -3.84 -1.42
C SER A 86 -9.95 -3.02 -0.13
N LYS A 87 -10.95 -3.29 0.71
CA LYS A 87 -11.14 -2.63 2.01
C LYS A 87 -10.09 -3.09 3.01
N LEU A 88 -9.89 -4.41 3.14
CA LEU A 88 -8.90 -5.00 4.04
C LEU A 88 -7.48 -4.53 3.68
N ARG A 89 -7.10 -4.63 2.40
CA ARG A 89 -5.84 -4.10 1.87
C ARG A 89 -5.63 -2.62 2.20
N ARG A 90 -6.63 -1.77 1.93
CA ARG A 90 -6.51 -0.32 2.17
C ARG A 90 -6.30 -0.01 3.64
N TYR A 91 -7.02 -0.67 4.55
CA TYR A 91 -6.88 -0.41 5.98
C TYR A 91 -5.61 -1.01 6.55
N PHE A 92 -5.27 -2.26 6.20
CA PHE A 92 -4.07 -2.94 6.69
C PHE A 92 -2.78 -2.17 6.37
N VAL A 93 -2.60 -1.76 5.10
CA VAL A 93 -1.43 -0.95 4.68
C VAL A 93 -1.44 0.45 5.32
N ALA A 94 -2.62 1.03 5.56
CA ALA A 94 -2.73 2.36 6.18
C ALA A 94 -2.45 2.37 7.70
N TYR A 95 -2.37 1.21 8.35
CA TYR A 95 -1.96 1.05 9.76
C TYR A 95 -0.63 0.25 9.85
N ASP A 96 0.28 0.48 8.90
CA ASP A 96 1.66 -0.04 8.83
C ASP A 96 1.82 -1.56 8.62
N GLY A 97 0.95 -2.18 7.81
CA GLY A 97 0.99 -3.61 7.50
C GLY A 97 1.49 -3.96 6.09
N ASP A 98 2.42 -4.92 6.00
CA ASP A 98 3.02 -5.40 4.74
C ASP A 98 2.18 -6.49 4.06
N LEU A 99 1.75 -6.27 2.81
CA LEU A 99 1.04 -7.29 2.04
C LEU A 99 1.99 -8.16 1.22
N VAL A 100 1.83 -9.48 1.37
CA VAL A 100 2.62 -10.51 0.69
C VAL A 100 1.84 -11.05 -0.51
N PRO A 101 2.44 -11.11 -1.72
CA PRO A 101 1.82 -11.71 -2.89
C PRO A 101 1.84 -13.24 -2.84
N GLU A 102 0.99 -13.89 -3.64
CA GLU A 102 0.79 -15.35 -3.67
C GLU A 102 2.09 -16.17 -3.89
N PHE A 103 3.07 -15.61 -4.61
CA PHE A 103 4.37 -16.26 -4.86
C PHE A 103 5.39 -16.13 -3.70
N ASP A 104 5.11 -15.32 -2.68
CA ASP A 104 5.98 -15.05 -1.52
C ASP A 104 5.32 -15.48 -0.19
N VAL A 105 4.19 -16.21 -0.26
CA VAL A 105 3.44 -16.70 0.92
C VAL A 105 4.31 -17.45 1.95
N PRO A 106 5.35 -18.24 1.60
CA PRO A 106 6.24 -18.86 2.58
C PRO A 106 6.97 -17.88 3.52
N SER A 107 6.99 -16.58 3.21
CA SER A 107 7.60 -15.55 4.05
C SER A 107 6.58 -14.61 4.73
N ALA A 108 5.27 -14.88 4.58
CA ALA A 108 4.21 -14.23 5.33
C ALA A 108 4.19 -14.72 6.79
N THR A 109 4.03 -13.80 7.75
CA THR A 109 3.86 -14.14 9.17
C THR A 109 2.40 -14.43 9.53
N HIS A 110 1.46 -13.97 8.71
CA HIS A 110 0.03 -14.17 8.86
C HIS A 110 -0.63 -14.49 7.50
N VAL A 111 -1.66 -15.33 7.49
CA VAL A 111 -2.35 -15.83 6.29
C VAL A 111 -3.86 -15.79 6.47
N MET A 112 -4.61 -15.53 5.39
CA MET A 112 -6.07 -15.45 5.40
C MET A 112 -6.69 -16.28 4.28
N GLY A 113 -7.78 -16.98 4.55
CA GLY A 113 -8.45 -17.87 3.59
C GLY A 113 -7.91 -19.30 3.62
N ASP A 114 -8.05 -20.02 2.51
CA ASP A 114 -7.47 -21.36 2.34
C ASP A 114 -5.95 -21.24 2.13
N VAL A 115 -5.18 -21.97 2.94
CA VAL A 115 -3.73 -21.74 3.08
C VAL A 115 -2.94 -22.75 2.25
N PRO A 116 -2.02 -22.31 1.35
CA PRO A 116 -1.12 -23.24 0.69
C PRO A 116 -0.17 -23.86 1.72
N GLU A 117 0.07 -25.17 1.58
CA GLU A 117 0.86 -26.02 2.52
C GLU A 117 2.27 -25.47 2.86
N CYS A 118 2.77 -24.47 2.14
CA CYS A 118 4.07 -23.83 2.33
C CYS A 118 4.14 -22.83 3.51
N ALA A 119 3.10 -22.69 4.33
CA ALA A 119 2.97 -21.66 5.35
C ALA A 119 2.50 -22.20 6.72
N GLU A 120 3.01 -23.36 7.12
CA GLU A 120 2.62 -24.06 8.37
C GLU A 120 2.89 -23.23 9.64
N ASP A 121 3.99 -22.46 9.67
CA ASP A 121 4.33 -21.54 10.77
C ASP A 121 3.49 -20.24 10.79
N ALA A 122 2.69 -19.97 9.75
CA ALA A 122 2.01 -18.69 9.59
C ALA A 122 0.68 -18.62 10.35
N LYS A 123 0.46 -17.50 11.05
CA LYS A 123 -0.74 -17.28 11.86
C LYS A 123 -1.96 -17.09 10.98
N HIS A 124 -2.85 -18.07 11.00
CA HIS A 124 -4.14 -17.98 10.32
C HIS A 124 -4.99 -16.87 10.98
N VAL A 125 -5.54 -15.98 10.17
CA VAL A 125 -6.36 -14.83 10.61
C VAL A 125 -7.58 -14.64 9.73
N THR A 126 -8.66 -14.14 10.34
CA THR A 126 -9.91 -13.79 9.65
C THR A 126 -9.98 -12.28 9.38
N PRO A 127 -10.84 -11.81 8.45
CA PRO A 127 -11.10 -10.37 8.25
C PRO A 127 -11.43 -9.62 9.56
N ARG A 128 -12.12 -10.30 10.49
CA ARG A 128 -12.47 -9.79 11.81
C ARG A 128 -11.23 -9.41 12.64
N TRP A 129 -10.13 -10.17 12.58
CA TRP A 129 -8.92 -9.90 13.35
C TRP A 129 -8.34 -8.51 13.06
N ILE A 130 -8.27 -8.13 11.78
CA ILE A 130 -7.83 -6.79 11.34
C ILE A 130 -8.72 -5.70 11.98
N TRP A 131 -10.04 -5.89 11.96
CA TRP A 131 -10.98 -4.96 12.56
C TRP A 131 -10.91 -4.91 14.10
N GLU A 132 -10.64 -6.02 14.80
CA GLU A 132 -10.40 -6.01 16.24
C GLU A 132 -9.09 -5.28 16.61
N CYS A 133 -8.01 -5.49 15.84
CA CYS A 133 -6.74 -4.78 16.02
C CYS A 133 -6.92 -3.26 15.88
N ILE A 134 -7.60 -2.81 14.83
CA ILE A 134 -7.88 -1.38 14.59
C ILE A 134 -8.78 -0.79 15.69
N LYS A 135 -9.88 -1.47 16.05
CA LYS A 135 -10.77 -1.03 17.16
C LYS A 135 -10.05 -0.91 18.49
N ARG A 136 -9.10 -1.82 18.77
CA ARG A 136 -8.31 -1.84 20.02
C ARG A 136 -7.02 -1.03 19.96
N ARG A 137 -6.68 -0.44 18.79
CA ARG A 137 -5.45 0.33 18.54
C ARG A 137 -4.16 -0.42 18.87
N ARG A 138 -4.16 -1.76 18.73
CA ARG A 138 -3.02 -2.65 19.02
C ARG A 138 -3.26 -4.03 18.42
N LEU A 139 -2.21 -4.79 18.16
CA LEU A 139 -2.33 -6.21 17.82
C LEU A 139 -3.09 -6.98 18.91
N VAL A 140 -3.94 -7.90 18.47
CA VAL A 140 -4.56 -8.92 19.33
C VAL A 140 -4.08 -10.31 18.91
N ALA A 141 -4.19 -11.30 19.79
CA ALA A 141 -3.94 -12.69 19.42
C ALA A 141 -4.87 -13.10 18.24
N PRO A 142 -4.37 -13.87 17.25
CA PRO A 142 -5.23 -14.51 16.26
C PRO A 142 -6.21 -15.47 16.94
N CYS A 143 -7.34 -15.73 16.29
CA CYS A 143 -8.47 -16.49 16.80
C CYS A 143 -9.21 -17.21 15.67
#